data_AF-A0A0D2T7Q0-F1
#
_entry.id   AF-A0A0D2T7Q0-F1
#
_cell.length_a   1.000
_cell.length_b   1.000
_cell.length_c   1.000
_cell.angle_alpha   90.00
_cell.angle_beta   90.00
_cell.angle_gamma   90.00
#
_symmetry.space_group_name_H-M   'P 1'
#
loop_
_entity.id
_entity.type
_entity.pdbx_description
1 polymer ?
#
loop_
_entity_poly.entity_id
_entity_poly.type
_entity_poly.pdbx_seq_one_letter_code
_entity_poly.pdbx_strand_id
1 'polypeptide(L)'
;MMMRKLTKFNHTMGFQITHSNKPKKVKPFSCPNNDDDDNGGTNGGSLIPDDVPGYASWLGKHPSALNMFDSITKEAKGKKVVVFLDYDGTLSPIVDDPDKAFMSAEMRMAVREVAKHFPTSIISGRRRERVKEFVQLSNVYYAGSHGLDIMAPPRAVKACDKKGNEGAFQPAKLFLPAIQEMSIELEDTIREIQGARIEDNKFCISVHYRQVPPKDHEMLKEKVKSLVGNRPNFRLTEGFRSPAIDRMEQRRRPELFARYIGIQ
;
A
#
# COMPACT_ATOMS: atom_id res chain seq x y z
N MET A 1 30.60 8.80 -23.05
CA MET A 1 31.01 8.83 -21.61
C MET A 1 29.80 8.81 -20.65
N MET A 2 28.71 8.10 -20.98
CA MET A 2 27.47 8.10 -20.16
C MET A 2 26.95 6.68 -19.80
N MET A 3 27.62 5.63 -20.30
CA MET A 3 27.27 4.22 -20.04
C MET A 3 28.11 3.56 -18.93
N ARG A 4 29.18 4.22 -18.45
CA ARG A 4 30.08 3.68 -17.40
C ARG A 4 29.65 4.04 -15.97
N LYS A 5 28.66 4.92 -15.78
CA LYS A 5 28.15 5.29 -14.43
C LYS A 5 26.97 4.45 -13.95
N LEU A 6 26.18 3.84 -14.84
CA LEU A 6 25.07 2.97 -14.44
C LEU A 6 25.54 1.62 -13.89
N THR A 7 26.63 1.07 -14.44
CA THR A 7 27.16 -0.24 -14.05
C THR A 7 27.77 -0.24 -12.65
N LYS A 8 28.26 0.91 -12.16
CA LYS A 8 28.75 1.08 -10.78
C LYS A 8 27.62 1.18 -9.74
N PHE A 9 26.39 1.52 -10.16
CA PHE A 9 25.25 1.61 -9.24
C PHE A 9 24.65 0.22 -8.96
N ASN A 10 24.56 -0.64 -9.97
CA ASN A 10 23.99 -1.99 -9.83
C ASN A 10 24.90 -2.98 -9.06
N HIS A 11 26.20 -2.71 -8.95
CA HIS A 11 27.12 -3.59 -8.21
C HIS A 11 27.10 -3.35 -6.69
N THR A 12 26.58 -2.21 -6.23
CA THR A 12 26.62 -1.82 -4.80
C THR A 12 25.40 -2.32 -4.01
N MET A 13 24.38 -2.88 -4.68
CA MET A 13 23.17 -3.42 -4.04
C MET A 13 22.93 -4.91 -4.32
N GLY A 14 23.98 -5.73 -4.45
CA GLY A 14 23.92 -7.18 -4.20
C GLY A 14 22.92 -8.04 -5.00
N PHE A 15 22.21 -7.51 -5.99
CA PHE A 15 21.30 -8.29 -6.83
C PHE A 15 22.05 -8.82 -8.06
N GLN A 16 22.79 -9.92 -7.88
CA GLN A 16 23.25 -10.72 -9.01
C GLN A 16 22.08 -11.56 -9.54
N ILE A 17 21.49 -11.14 -10.67
CA ILE A 17 20.59 -11.99 -11.46
C ILE A 17 21.48 -12.91 -12.30
N THR A 18 21.65 -14.15 -11.88
CA THR A 18 22.29 -15.18 -12.71
C THR A 18 21.29 -15.68 -13.75
N HIS A 19 21.55 -15.38 -15.02
CA HIS A 19 20.84 -15.96 -16.16
C HIS A 19 21.18 -17.46 -16.27
N SER A 20 20.25 -18.34 -15.92
CA SER A 20 20.00 -19.61 -16.63
C SER A 20 18.87 -20.40 -15.94
N ASN A 21 17.69 -20.44 -16.55
CA ASN A 21 16.93 -21.69 -16.71
C ASN A 21 15.72 -21.44 -17.62
N LYS A 22 15.58 -22.28 -18.66
CA LYS A 22 14.39 -22.30 -19.53
C LYS A 22 13.17 -22.70 -18.69
N PRO A 23 11.99 -22.05 -18.86
CA PRO A 23 10.80 -22.43 -18.11
C PRO A 23 10.29 -23.81 -18.57
N LYS A 24 10.11 -24.74 -17.62
CA LYS A 24 9.39 -26.01 -17.85
C LYS A 24 7.89 -25.72 -17.95
N LYS A 25 7.21 -26.38 -18.90
CA LYS A 25 5.74 -26.32 -19.05
C LYS A 25 5.05 -26.70 -17.75
N VAL A 26 4.18 -25.82 -17.26
CA VAL A 26 3.32 -26.02 -16.09
C VAL A 26 2.06 -26.77 -16.52
N LYS A 27 1.68 -27.83 -15.81
CA LYS A 27 0.37 -28.49 -15.95
C LYS A 27 -0.63 -27.86 -14.97
N PRO A 28 -1.92 -27.69 -15.33
CA PRO A 28 -2.93 -27.21 -14.41
C PRO A 28 -3.18 -28.17 -13.25
N PHE A 29 -3.48 -27.61 -12.08
CA PHE A 29 -3.95 -28.32 -10.89
C PHE A 29 -5.33 -28.96 -11.15
N SER A 30 -5.52 -30.22 -10.75
CA SER A 30 -6.84 -30.85 -10.61
C SER A 30 -7.04 -31.22 -9.14
N CYS A 31 -8.16 -30.83 -8.56
CA CYS A 31 -8.60 -31.32 -7.25
C CYS A 31 -9.32 -32.66 -7.45
N PRO A 32 -9.30 -33.58 -6.45
CA PRO A 32 -9.98 -34.86 -6.57
C PRO A 32 -11.49 -34.70 -6.39
N ASN A 33 -12.26 -35.30 -7.30
CA ASN A 33 -13.72 -35.40 -7.21
C ASN A 33 -14.08 -36.38 -6.08
N ASN A 34 -14.93 -35.93 -5.16
CA ASN A 34 -15.78 -36.84 -4.38
C ASN A 34 -17.09 -36.96 -5.17
N ASP A 35 -17.37 -38.17 -5.64
CA ASP A 35 -18.64 -38.53 -6.26
C ASP A 35 -19.67 -38.73 -5.14
N ASP A 36 -20.71 -37.90 -5.12
CA ASP A 36 -22.04 -38.23 -4.63
C ASP A 36 -23.05 -37.29 -5.30
N ASP A 37 -24.09 -37.91 -5.87
CA ASP A 37 -25.09 -37.35 -6.79
C ASP A 37 -25.97 -36.23 -6.19
N ASP A 38 -26.25 -35.21 -7.02
CA ASP A 38 -27.57 -34.89 -7.58
C ASP A 38 -27.88 -33.37 -7.69
N ASN A 39 -28.23 -32.99 -8.92
CA ASN A 39 -29.03 -31.86 -9.39
C ASN A 39 -28.62 -30.37 -9.17
N GLY A 40 -28.42 -29.67 -10.30
CA GLY A 40 -28.59 -28.20 -10.40
C GLY A 40 -27.43 -27.44 -11.06
N GLY A 41 -27.40 -27.37 -12.39
CA GLY A 41 -26.36 -26.69 -13.15
C GLY A 41 -26.32 -25.16 -12.93
N THR A 42 -25.14 -24.65 -12.56
CA THR A 42 -24.68 -23.29 -12.89
C THR A 42 -23.17 -23.33 -13.16
N ASN A 43 -22.77 -22.80 -14.32
CA ASN A 43 -21.40 -22.77 -14.83
C ASN A 43 -20.43 -22.05 -13.88
N GLY A 44 -19.51 -22.78 -13.25
CA GLY A 44 -18.32 -22.23 -12.61
C GLY A 44 -17.26 -21.86 -13.64
N GLY A 45 -17.31 -20.63 -14.14
CA GLY A 45 -16.30 -20.09 -15.05
C GLY A 45 -14.96 -19.86 -14.35
N SER A 46 -13.88 -20.39 -14.95
CA SER A 46 -12.49 -20.11 -14.60
C SER A 46 -12.22 -18.60 -14.60
N LEU A 47 -11.70 -18.06 -13.50
CA LEU A 47 -11.37 -16.63 -13.34
C LEU A 47 -10.06 -16.20 -14.03
N ILE A 48 -9.54 -16.99 -14.97
CA ILE A 48 -8.34 -16.63 -15.75
C ILE A 48 -8.79 -15.97 -17.05
N PRO A 49 -8.42 -14.70 -17.32
CA PRO A 49 -8.59 -14.12 -18.64
C PRO A 49 -7.57 -14.78 -19.57
N ASP A 50 -7.95 -15.89 -20.20
CA ASP A 50 -7.08 -16.66 -21.09
C ASP A 50 -6.70 -15.88 -22.37
N ASP A 51 -7.35 -14.74 -22.64
CA ASP A 51 -7.27 -14.03 -23.92
C ASP A 51 -6.55 -12.67 -23.88
N VAL A 52 -5.73 -12.35 -22.87
CA VAL A 52 -4.93 -11.10 -22.90
C VAL A 52 -3.56 -11.37 -23.56
N PRO A 53 -3.29 -10.86 -24.78
CA PRO A 53 -2.03 -11.11 -25.46
C PRO A 53 -0.85 -10.59 -24.63
N GLY A 54 0.13 -11.44 -24.37
CA GLY A 54 1.32 -11.10 -23.59
C GLY A 54 1.20 -11.36 -22.08
N TYR A 55 0.04 -11.75 -21.56
CA TYR A 55 -0.11 -12.10 -20.13
C TYR A 55 0.80 -13.26 -19.71
N ALA A 56 0.93 -14.30 -20.54
CA ALA A 56 1.87 -15.40 -20.30
C ALA A 56 3.34 -14.95 -20.29
N SER A 57 3.72 -13.99 -21.15
CA SER A 57 5.07 -13.40 -21.15
C SER A 57 5.31 -12.56 -19.90
N TRP A 58 4.27 -11.84 -19.44
CA TRP A 58 4.30 -11.07 -18.20
C TRP A 58 4.45 -11.97 -16.97
N LEU A 59 3.70 -13.07 -16.88
CA LEU A 59 3.84 -14.07 -15.81
C LEU A 59 5.23 -14.73 -15.79
N GLY A 60 5.86 -14.88 -16.95
CA GLY A 60 7.26 -15.33 -17.04
C GLY A 60 8.27 -14.35 -16.42
N LYS A 61 7.97 -13.04 -16.43
CA LYS A 61 8.80 -11.99 -15.82
C LYS A 61 8.41 -11.70 -14.36
N HIS A 62 7.16 -11.97 -13.99
CA HIS A 62 6.58 -11.73 -12.67
C HIS A 62 5.94 -13.02 -12.14
N PRO A 63 6.76 -14.00 -11.74
CA PRO A 63 6.26 -15.27 -11.22
C PRO A 63 5.43 -15.04 -9.95
N SER A 64 4.35 -15.82 -9.81
CA SER A 64 3.48 -15.78 -8.63
C SER A 64 4.26 -16.14 -7.36
N ALA A 65 4.10 -15.33 -6.31
CA ALA A 65 4.69 -15.60 -5.00
C ALA A 65 4.22 -16.94 -4.42
N LEU A 66 2.98 -17.36 -4.72
CA LEU A 66 2.46 -18.67 -4.31
C LEU A 66 3.20 -19.82 -4.99
N ASN A 67 3.50 -19.68 -6.29
CA ASN A 67 4.27 -20.68 -7.03
C ASN A 67 5.73 -20.73 -6.59
N MET A 68 6.25 -19.63 -6.03
CA MET A 68 7.62 -19.52 -5.52
C MET A 68 7.72 -19.73 -4.00
N PHE A 69 6.64 -20.15 -3.34
CA PHE A 69 6.57 -20.16 -1.87
C PHE A 69 7.68 -20.99 -1.21
N ASP A 70 7.99 -22.17 -1.74
CA ASP A 70 9.09 -23.02 -1.26
C ASP A 70 10.46 -22.34 -1.39
N SER A 71 10.66 -21.58 -2.46
CA SER A 71 11.90 -20.82 -2.65
C SER A 71 12.00 -19.67 -1.66
N ILE A 72 10.89 -18.94 -1.46
CA ILE A 72 10.81 -17.82 -0.51
C ILE A 72 11.06 -18.32 0.92
N THR A 73 10.42 -19.42 1.32
CA THR A 73 10.58 -20.00 2.67
C THR A 73 11.99 -20.55 2.89
N LYS A 74 12.59 -21.19 1.88
CA LYS A 74 14.00 -21.61 1.93
C LYS A 74 14.94 -20.43 2.16
N GLU A 75 14.74 -19.33 1.44
CA GLU A 75 15.55 -18.11 1.59
C GLU A 75 15.29 -17.38 2.92
N ALA A 76 14.09 -17.50 3.50
CA ALA A 76 13.75 -16.93 4.79
C ALA A 76 14.29 -17.73 5.98
N LYS A 77 14.76 -18.96 5.77
CA LYS A 77 15.23 -19.84 6.85
C LYS A 77 16.36 -19.19 7.65
N GLY A 78 16.18 -19.12 8.97
CA GLY A 78 17.14 -18.51 9.90
C GLY A 78 17.11 -16.98 9.94
N LYS A 79 16.22 -16.31 9.18
CA LYS A 79 16.05 -14.86 9.19
C LYS A 79 14.83 -14.47 10.04
N LYS A 80 14.85 -13.25 10.57
CA LYS A 80 13.65 -12.63 11.16
C LYS A 80 12.77 -12.13 10.02
N VAL A 81 11.52 -12.58 10.00
CA VAL A 81 10.54 -12.17 8.99
C VAL A 81 9.59 -11.15 9.61
N VAL A 82 9.35 -10.07 8.89
CA VAL A 82 8.29 -9.09 9.18
C VAL A 82 7.41 -8.94 7.95
N VAL A 83 6.11 -8.84 8.17
CA VAL A 83 5.11 -8.78 7.11
C VAL A 83 4.55 -7.36 7.02
N PHE A 84 4.64 -6.78 5.82
CA PHE A 84 4.05 -5.49 5.49
C PHE A 84 2.93 -5.70 4.47
N LEU A 85 1.73 -5.26 4.81
CA LEU A 85 0.55 -5.44 3.98
C LEU A 85 -0.01 -4.07 3.62
N ASP A 86 -0.11 -3.80 2.32
CA ASP A 86 -0.93 -2.70 1.83
C ASP A 86 -2.42 -3.01 2.07
N TYR A 87 -3.27 -1.99 2.15
CA TYR A 87 -4.71 -2.19 2.37
C TYR A 87 -5.48 -2.20 1.04
N ASP A 88 -5.59 -1.05 0.41
CA ASP A 88 -6.43 -0.83 -0.78
C ASP A 88 -5.90 -1.59 -2.01
N GLY A 89 -6.69 -2.53 -2.51
CA GLY A 89 -6.30 -3.39 -3.63
C GLY A 89 -5.35 -4.54 -3.25
N THR A 90 -5.15 -4.78 -1.95
CA THR A 90 -4.38 -5.94 -1.44
C THR A 90 -5.21 -6.73 -0.44
N LEU A 91 -5.64 -6.11 0.66
CA LEU A 91 -6.49 -6.75 1.68
C LEU A 91 -7.98 -6.47 1.47
N SER A 92 -8.30 -5.40 0.73
CA SER A 92 -9.64 -5.10 0.26
C SER A 92 -9.65 -4.99 -1.27
N PRO A 93 -10.79 -5.27 -1.92
CA PRO A 93 -10.93 -5.01 -3.35
C PRO A 93 -10.78 -3.51 -3.66
N ILE A 94 -10.42 -3.20 -4.91
CA ILE A 94 -10.49 -1.84 -5.44
C ILE A 94 -11.96 -1.53 -5.72
N VAL A 95 -12.48 -0.48 -5.10
CA VAL A 95 -13.89 -0.06 -5.20
C VAL A 95 -13.99 1.42 -5.59
N ASP A 96 -15.11 1.82 -6.19
CA ASP A 96 -15.34 3.22 -6.57
C ASP A 96 -15.60 4.13 -5.37
N ASP A 97 -16.28 3.61 -4.35
CA ASP A 97 -16.54 4.30 -3.09
C ASP A 97 -15.48 3.87 -2.07
N PRO A 98 -14.50 4.72 -1.73
CA PRO A 98 -13.44 4.38 -0.77
C PRO A 98 -14.00 3.99 0.60
N ASP A 99 -15.21 4.42 0.96
CA ASP A 99 -15.81 4.15 2.26
C ASP A 99 -16.35 2.72 2.34
N LYS A 100 -16.45 2.04 1.20
CA LYS A 100 -16.92 0.65 1.05
C LYS A 100 -15.80 -0.36 0.79
N ALA A 101 -14.54 0.04 0.95
CA ALA A 101 -13.38 -0.83 0.75
C ALA A 101 -13.20 -1.81 1.92
N PHE A 102 -14.20 -2.64 2.22
CA PHE A 102 -14.16 -3.56 3.35
C PHE A 102 -13.32 -4.80 3.04
N MET A 103 -12.54 -5.27 4.03
CA MET A 103 -11.91 -6.59 3.97
C MET A 103 -12.90 -7.69 4.35
N SER A 104 -12.80 -8.85 3.68
CA SER A 104 -13.64 -10.01 3.98
C SER A 104 -13.30 -10.63 5.34
N ALA A 105 -14.20 -11.46 5.88
CA ALA A 105 -13.97 -12.16 7.14
C ALA A 105 -12.78 -13.15 7.02
N GLU A 106 -12.66 -13.83 5.89
CA GLU A 106 -11.61 -14.80 5.58
C GLU A 106 -10.24 -14.10 5.51
N MET A 107 -10.15 -12.96 4.82
CA MET A 107 -8.92 -12.17 4.76
C MET A 107 -8.52 -11.67 6.14
N ARG A 108 -9.49 -11.20 6.94
CA ARG A 108 -9.24 -10.75 8.32
C ARG A 108 -8.70 -11.88 9.19
N MET A 109 -9.23 -13.09 9.04
CA MET A 109 -8.73 -14.28 9.71
C MET A 109 -7.31 -14.62 9.25
N ALA A 110 -7.04 -14.61 7.94
CA ALA A 110 -5.71 -14.89 7.40
C ALA A 110 -4.65 -13.92 7.96
N VAL A 111 -4.94 -12.61 7.95
CA VAL A 111 -4.04 -11.59 8.52
C VAL A 111 -3.85 -11.80 10.02
N ARG A 112 -4.92 -12.15 10.76
CA ARG A 112 -4.84 -12.44 12.19
C ARG A 112 -3.89 -13.61 12.47
N GLU A 113 -3.98 -14.69 11.69
CA GLU A 113 -3.10 -15.86 11.85
C GLU A 113 -1.65 -15.52 11.53
N VAL A 114 -1.38 -14.80 10.44
CA VAL A 114 -0.03 -14.32 10.10
C VAL A 114 0.57 -13.49 11.25
N ALA A 115 -0.24 -12.61 11.84
CA ALA A 115 0.17 -11.75 12.95
C ALA A 115 0.43 -12.48 14.28
N LYS A 116 0.06 -13.76 14.42
CA LYS A 116 0.47 -14.60 15.56
C LYS A 116 1.91 -15.07 15.44
N HIS A 117 2.40 -15.24 14.21
CA HIS A 117 3.72 -15.81 13.92
C HIS A 117 4.76 -14.76 13.60
N PHE A 118 4.36 -13.66 12.96
CA PHE A 118 5.27 -12.62 12.49
C PHE A 118 4.77 -11.23 12.92
N PRO A 119 5.68 -10.31 13.30
CA PRO A 119 5.34 -8.90 13.36
C PRO A 119 4.71 -8.49 12.04
N THR A 120 3.51 -7.92 12.10
CA THR A 120 2.70 -7.62 10.92
C THR A 120 2.21 -6.20 11.00
N SER A 121 2.43 -5.43 9.92
CA SER A 121 1.97 -4.05 9.82
C SER A 121 1.05 -3.87 8.63
N ILE A 122 -0.08 -3.21 8.87
CA ILE A 122 -0.95 -2.69 7.83
C ILE A 122 -0.48 -1.29 7.47
N ILE A 123 -0.14 -1.07 6.21
CA ILE A 123 0.30 0.22 5.68
C ILE A 123 -0.79 0.73 4.74
N SER A 124 -1.28 1.94 4.97
CA SER A 124 -2.28 2.56 4.12
C SER A 124 -2.01 4.05 3.95
N GLY A 125 -2.46 4.61 2.81
CA GLY A 125 -2.52 6.05 2.61
C GLY A 125 -3.62 6.73 3.42
N ARG A 126 -4.63 5.97 3.87
CA ARG A 126 -5.73 6.47 4.69
C ARG A 126 -5.26 6.94 6.06
N ARG A 127 -6.09 7.74 6.73
CA ARG A 127 -5.97 7.95 8.19
C ARG A 127 -5.83 6.62 8.92
N ARG A 128 -4.96 6.59 9.93
CA ARG A 128 -4.67 5.40 10.74
C ARG A 128 -5.92 4.86 11.43
N GLU A 129 -6.74 5.76 11.98
CA GLU A 129 -8.00 5.42 12.66
C GLU A 129 -8.98 4.74 11.69
N ARG A 130 -9.08 5.28 10.46
CA ARG A 130 -9.95 4.76 9.41
C ARG A 130 -9.56 3.35 8.96
N VAL A 131 -8.28 3.10 8.66
CA VAL A 131 -7.84 1.74 8.29
C VAL A 131 -7.97 0.76 9.47
N LYS A 132 -7.81 1.23 10.71
CA LYS A 132 -8.06 0.42 11.90
C LYS A 132 -9.53 -0.01 12.02
N GLU A 133 -10.48 0.88 11.73
CA GLU A 133 -11.92 0.57 11.69
C GLU A 133 -12.28 -0.47 10.63
N PHE A 134 -11.59 -0.46 9.49
CA PHE A 134 -11.79 -1.48 8.46
C PHE A 134 -11.18 -2.84 8.85
N VAL A 135 -9.96 -2.84 9.40
CA VAL A 135 -9.19 -4.08 9.69
C VAL A 135 -9.56 -4.72 11.02
N GLN A 136 -9.90 -3.95 12.05
CA GLN A 136 -10.40 -4.45 13.35
C GLN A 136 -9.55 -5.57 13.98
N LEU A 137 -8.23 -5.45 13.89
CA LEU A 137 -7.28 -6.37 14.54
C LEU A 137 -6.48 -5.62 15.60
N SER A 138 -6.32 -6.23 16.77
CA SER A 138 -5.60 -5.62 17.89
C SER A 138 -4.14 -6.04 17.98
N ASN A 139 -3.71 -7.02 17.18
CA ASN A 139 -2.38 -7.64 17.20
C ASN A 139 -1.50 -7.27 16.00
N VAL A 140 -1.82 -6.19 15.29
CA VAL A 140 -1.04 -5.66 14.16
C VAL A 140 -0.58 -4.23 14.43
N TYR A 141 0.50 -3.82 13.76
CA TYR A 141 0.88 -2.42 13.65
C TYR A 141 -0.01 -1.74 12.61
N TYR A 142 -0.36 -0.47 12.86
CA TYR A 142 -1.10 0.35 11.91
C TYR A 142 -0.24 1.54 11.50
N ALA A 143 0.02 1.67 10.21
CA ALA A 143 0.75 2.77 9.60
C ALA A 143 -0.19 3.51 8.62
N GLY A 144 -0.85 4.54 9.12
CA GLY A 144 -1.68 5.45 8.31
C GLY A 144 -0.86 6.60 7.74
N SER A 145 -1.52 7.41 6.90
CA SER A 145 -0.89 8.58 6.26
C SER A 145 0.43 8.20 5.57
N HIS A 146 0.42 7.03 4.91
CA HIS A 146 1.59 6.44 4.28
C HIS A 146 2.80 6.16 5.19
N GLY A 147 2.54 5.89 6.47
CA GLY A 147 3.57 5.60 7.47
C GLY A 147 4.05 6.81 8.28
N LEU A 148 3.37 7.95 8.17
CA LEU A 148 3.61 9.13 9.01
C LEU A 148 2.79 9.10 10.32
N ASP A 149 1.81 8.21 10.43
CA ASP A 149 1.10 7.92 11.69
C ASP A 149 1.15 6.42 11.99
N ILE A 150 2.05 6.01 12.89
CA ILE A 150 2.23 4.60 13.25
C ILE A 150 1.74 4.37 14.67
N MET A 151 0.99 3.30 14.89
CA MET A 151 0.64 2.80 16.21
C MET A 151 1.03 1.34 16.35
N ALA A 152 1.71 1.03 17.44
CA ALA A 152 2.02 -0.35 17.83
C ALA A 152 0.81 -1.03 18.50
N PRO A 153 0.65 -2.35 18.39
CA PRO A 153 -0.37 -3.06 19.15
C PRO A 153 -0.08 -2.94 20.66
N PRO A 154 -1.11 -2.95 21.54
CA PRO A 154 -0.94 -2.66 22.98
C PRO A 154 0.12 -3.52 23.68
N ARG A 155 0.30 -4.77 23.26
CA ARG A 155 1.27 -5.71 23.84
C ARG A 155 2.72 -5.50 23.35
N ALA A 156 2.93 -4.77 22.27
CA ALA A 156 4.25 -4.50 21.69
C ALA A 156 4.96 -3.27 22.30
N VAL A 157 4.27 -2.49 23.14
CA VAL A 157 4.84 -1.31 23.82
C VAL A 157 5.72 -1.76 25.00
N LYS A 158 6.82 -2.46 24.69
CA LYS A 158 7.94 -2.65 25.61
C LYS A 158 9.14 -1.95 24.99
N ALA A 159 9.48 -0.80 25.57
CA ALA A 159 10.63 0.05 25.26
C ALA A 159 10.49 1.01 24.06
N CYS A 160 9.70 2.08 24.21
CA CYS A 160 10.02 3.43 23.72
C CYS A 160 9.18 4.43 24.53
N ASP A 161 9.85 5.41 25.14
CA ASP A 161 9.30 6.62 25.76
C ASP A 161 8.66 6.52 27.15
N LYS A 162 9.53 6.67 28.18
CA LYS A 162 9.18 7.11 29.54
C LYS A 162 8.68 8.58 29.61
N LYS A 163 8.11 9.10 28.52
CA LYS A 163 7.57 10.46 28.41
C LYS A 163 6.19 10.43 27.74
N GLY A 164 5.21 9.84 28.42
CA GLY A 164 3.79 10.23 28.39
C GLY A 164 3.03 10.37 27.05
N ASN A 165 3.62 10.13 25.89
CA ASN A 165 2.91 10.12 24.62
C ASN A 165 2.46 8.69 24.34
N GLU A 166 1.16 8.48 24.43
CA GLU A 166 0.48 7.21 24.20
C GLU A 166 0.87 6.59 22.83
N GLY A 167 1.77 5.61 22.83
CA GLY A 167 1.82 4.48 21.88
C GLY A 167 1.92 4.74 20.36
N ALA A 168 2.13 5.98 19.91
CA ALA A 168 2.15 6.33 18.49
C ALA A 168 3.42 7.07 18.06
N PHE A 169 3.98 6.70 16.91
CA PHE A 169 5.12 7.36 16.27
C PHE A 169 4.66 8.22 15.11
N GLN A 170 4.87 9.53 15.26
CA GLN A 170 4.39 10.57 14.34
C GLN A 170 5.54 11.55 14.02
N PRO A 171 6.46 11.19 13.11
CA PRO A 171 7.65 12.00 12.82
C PRO A 171 7.29 13.38 12.22
N ALA A 172 6.09 13.48 11.64
CA ALA A 172 5.56 14.68 11.00
C ALA A 172 4.71 15.57 11.94
N LYS A 173 4.61 15.25 13.24
CA LYS A 173 3.71 15.93 14.19
C LYS A 173 3.90 17.45 14.23
N LEU A 174 5.15 17.92 14.09
CA LEU A 174 5.48 19.35 14.07
C LEU A 174 4.88 20.12 12.87
N PHE A 175 4.51 19.43 11.80
CA PHE A 175 3.95 20.02 10.58
C PHE A 175 2.43 20.01 10.54
N LEU A 176 1.75 19.46 11.56
CA LEU A 176 0.28 19.42 11.60
C LEU A 176 -0.38 20.80 11.43
N PRO A 177 0.09 21.89 12.08
CA PRO A 177 -0.51 23.21 11.88
C PRO A 177 -0.42 23.67 10.42
N ALA A 178 0.76 23.54 9.80
CA ALA A 178 0.96 23.89 8.40
C ALA A 178 0.11 23.02 7.44
N ILE A 179 -0.10 21.75 7.77
CA ILE A 179 -0.99 20.85 7.00
C ILE A 179 -2.45 21.30 7.12
N GLN A 180 -2.90 21.68 8.31
CA GLN A 180 -4.26 22.19 8.51
C GLN A 180 -4.49 23.50 7.75
N GLU A 181 -3.54 24.44 7.82
CA GLU A 181 -3.59 25.68 7.04
C GLU A 181 -3.67 25.41 5.53
N MET A 182 -2.82 24.51 5.02
CA MET A 182 -2.86 24.10 3.61
C MET A 182 -4.19 23.45 3.25
N SER A 183 -4.77 22.62 4.11
CA SER A 183 -6.05 21.97 3.83
C SER A 183 -7.17 22.99 3.67
N ILE A 184 -7.19 24.04 4.51
CA ILE A 184 -8.16 25.13 4.41
C ILE A 184 -7.96 25.93 3.12
N GLU A 185 -6.73 26.34 2.83
CA GLU A 185 -6.41 27.10 1.62
C GLU A 185 -6.73 26.30 0.34
N LEU A 186 -6.45 24.99 0.36
CA LEU A 186 -6.73 24.11 -0.76
C LEU A 186 -8.24 23.93 -0.96
N GLU A 187 -9.01 23.75 0.12
CA GLU A 187 -10.48 23.65 0.06
C GLU A 187 -11.08 24.92 -0.56
N ASP A 188 -10.64 26.09 -0.14
CA ASP A 188 -11.05 27.37 -0.72
C ASP A 188 -10.64 27.50 -2.20
N THR A 189 -9.44 27.05 -2.55
CA THR A 189 -8.88 27.13 -3.92
C THR A 189 -9.65 26.28 -4.92
N ILE A 190 -10.13 25.10 -4.50
CA ILE A 190 -10.82 24.14 -5.36
C ILE A 190 -12.34 24.23 -5.26
N ARG A 191 -12.89 25.04 -4.34
CA ARG A 191 -14.33 25.13 -4.06
C ARG A 191 -15.20 25.36 -5.30
N GLU A 192 -14.69 26.11 -6.27
CA GLU A 192 -15.41 26.45 -7.51
C GLU A 192 -15.32 25.34 -8.58
N ILE A 193 -14.47 24.33 -8.37
CA ILE A 193 -14.26 23.24 -9.32
C ILE A 193 -15.22 22.11 -9.00
N GLN A 194 -16.28 21.99 -9.79
CA GLN A 194 -17.30 20.97 -9.61
C GLN A 194 -16.68 19.56 -9.65
N GLY A 195 -16.98 18.76 -8.63
CA GLY A 195 -16.52 17.36 -8.52
C GLY A 195 -15.12 17.20 -7.89
N ALA A 196 -14.40 18.29 -7.60
CA ALA A 196 -13.17 18.24 -6.85
C ALA A 196 -13.47 18.09 -5.35
N ARG A 197 -12.71 17.24 -4.66
CA ARG A 197 -12.87 17.00 -3.21
C ARG A 197 -11.53 16.81 -2.54
N ILE A 198 -11.39 17.28 -1.30
CA ILE A 198 -10.23 16.97 -0.47
C ILE A 198 -10.57 15.84 0.49
N GLU A 199 -9.60 14.94 0.67
CA GLU A 199 -9.57 14.00 1.78
C GLU A 199 -8.35 14.31 2.65
N ASP A 200 -8.64 14.72 3.89
CA ASP A 200 -7.62 14.94 4.91
C ASP A 200 -7.22 13.58 5.50
N ASN A 201 -5.96 13.19 5.29
CA ASN A 201 -5.34 11.98 5.81
C ASN A 201 -4.37 12.26 6.97
N LYS A 202 -4.58 13.33 7.75
CA LYS A 202 -3.83 13.79 8.93
C LYS A 202 -2.43 14.34 8.62
N PHE A 203 -1.57 13.50 8.04
CA PHE A 203 -0.23 13.93 7.59
C PHE A 203 -0.10 14.04 6.08
N CYS A 204 -1.18 13.74 5.36
CA CYS A 204 -1.28 13.86 3.92
C CYS A 204 -2.62 14.50 3.55
N ILE A 205 -2.63 15.27 2.47
CA ILE A 205 -3.86 15.80 1.87
C ILE A 205 -3.99 15.16 0.49
N SER A 206 -5.17 14.64 0.18
CA SER A 206 -5.48 13.99 -1.09
C SER A 206 -6.54 14.78 -1.84
N VAL A 207 -6.25 15.19 -3.07
CA VAL A 207 -7.22 15.89 -3.93
C VAL A 207 -7.80 14.91 -4.92
N HIS A 208 -9.07 14.59 -4.77
CA HIS A 208 -9.83 13.72 -5.65
C HIS A 208 -10.39 14.50 -6.83
N TYR A 209 -10.05 14.09 -8.04
CA TYR A 209 -10.51 14.75 -9.27
C TYR A 209 -11.20 13.83 -10.28
N ARG A 210 -11.59 12.61 -9.86
CA ARG A 210 -12.24 11.63 -10.73
C ARG A 210 -13.58 12.14 -11.27
N GLN A 211 -14.31 12.88 -10.43
CA GLN A 211 -15.62 13.44 -10.75
C GLN A 211 -15.52 14.85 -11.36
N VAL A 212 -14.30 15.38 -11.55
CA VAL A 212 -14.09 16.69 -12.17
C VAL A 212 -14.26 16.55 -13.69
N PRO A 213 -14.91 17.51 -14.37
CA PRO A 213 -14.96 17.51 -15.83
C PRO A 213 -13.54 17.50 -16.45
N PRO A 214 -13.27 16.71 -17.49
CA PRO A 214 -11.92 16.60 -18.08
C PRO A 214 -11.28 17.94 -18.49
N LYS A 215 -12.10 18.89 -18.95
CA LYS A 215 -11.68 20.25 -19.30
C LYS A 215 -11.07 21.05 -18.13
N ASP A 216 -11.43 20.70 -16.90
CA ASP A 216 -11.03 21.42 -15.68
C ASP A 216 -9.88 20.69 -14.94
N HIS A 217 -9.43 19.52 -15.44
CA HIS A 217 -8.37 18.72 -14.80
C HIS A 217 -7.04 19.46 -14.73
N GLU A 218 -6.61 20.06 -15.83
CA GLU A 218 -5.32 20.78 -15.87
C GLU A 218 -5.36 22.04 -15.02
N MET A 219 -6.49 22.76 -15.02
CA MET A 219 -6.69 23.92 -14.14
C MET A 219 -6.57 23.53 -12.67
N LEU A 220 -7.18 22.41 -12.26
CA LEU A 220 -7.09 21.90 -10.90
C LEU A 220 -5.64 21.54 -10.54
N LYS A 221 -4.95 20.76 -11.38
CA LYS A 221 -3.55 20.38 -11.14
C LYS A 221 -2.63 21.59 -11.00
N GLU A 222 -2.81 22.61 -11.85
CA GLU A 222 -2.03 23.85 -11.77
C GLU A 222 -2.27 24.61 -10.47
N LYS A 223 -3.53 24.75 -10.04
CA LYS A 223 -3.90 25.36 -8.75
C LYS A 223 -3.24 24.61 -7.58
N VAL A 224 -3.36 23.28 -7.56
CA VAL A 224 -2.76 22.40 -6.54
C VAL A 224 -1.23 22.56 -6.53
N LYS A 225 -0.60 22.51 -7.71
CA LYS A 225 0.86 22.62 -7.86
C LYS A 225 1.38 23.99 -7.43
N SER A 226 0.67 25.07 -7.75
CA SER A 226 1.04 26.43 -7.34
C SER A 226 1.04 26.59 -5.81
N LEU A 227 0.00 26.06 -5.14
CA LEU A 227 -0.13 26.09 -3.69
C LEU A 227 1.01 25.32 -2.98
N VAL A 228 1.45 24.20 -3.55
CA VAL A 228 2.57 23.39 -3.01
C VAL A 228 3.94 23.99 -3.35
N GLY A 229 4.09 24.57 -4.54
CA GLY A 229 5.35 25.11 -5.03
C GLY A 229 5.98 26.14 -4.08
N ASN A 230 5.13 26.84 -3.32
CA ASN A 230 5.55 27.84 -2.33
C ASN A 230 5.99 27.24 -0.98
N ARG A 231 6.02 25.91 -0.83
CA ARG A 231 6.23 25.23 0.45
C ARG A 231 7.28 24.12 0.36
N PRO A 232 8.57 24.39 0.68
CA PRO A 232 9.68 23.46 0.45
C PRO A 232 9.64 22.18 1.31
N ASN A 233 8.86 22.18 2.39
CA ASN A 233 8.72 21.05 3.31
C ASN A 233 7.71 19.99 2.83
N PHE A 234 6.94 20.29 1.78
CA PHE A 234 5.90 19.42 1.25
C PHE A 234 6.22 19.01 -0.18
N ARG A 235 5.72 17.84 -0.58
CA ARG A 235 5.92 17.28 -1.91
C ARG A 235 4.58 16.85 -2.48
N LEU A 236 4.32 17.24 -3.72
CA LEU A 236 3.23 16.71 -4.54
C LEU A 236 3.64 15.38 -5.18
N THR A 237 2.72 14.41 -5.16
CA THR A 237 2.87 13.07 -5.74
C THR A 237 1.57 12.64 -6.40
N GLU A 238 1.64 12.09 -7.60
CA GLU A 238 0.46 11.59 -8.32
C GLU A 238 0.11 10.15 -7.88
N GLY A 239 -1.18 9.86 -7.81
CA GLY A 239 -1.71 8.57 -7.42
C GLY A 239 -1.55 7.50 -8.51
N PHE A 240 -0.64 6.54 -8.29
CA PHE A 240 -0.39 5.45 -9.25
C PHE A 240 -1.57 4.47 -9.44
N ARG A 241 -2.38 4.23 -8.38
CA ARG A 241 -3.51 3.27 -8.40
C ARG A 241 -4.89 3.92 -8.42
N SER A 242 -4.94 5.23 -8.24
CA SER A 242 -6.12 6.04 -8.44
C SER A 242 -5.65 7.23 -9.26
N PRO A 243 -5.83 7.21 -10.60
CA PRO A 243 -5.29 8.21 -11.55
C PRO A 243 -5.95 9.59 -11.41
N ALA A 244 -6.51 9.85 -10.24
CA ALA A 244 -7.38 10.94 -9.87
C ALA A 244 -7.04 11.52 -8.48
N ILE A 245 -5.86 11.20 -7.93
CA ILE A 245 -5.46 11.65 -6.59
C ILE A 245 -4.07 12.27 -6.64
N ASP A 246 -4.02 13.58 -6.39
CA ASP A 246 -2.79 14.28 -6.05
C ASP A 246 -2.59 14.25 -4.53
N ARG A 247 -1.41 13.81 -4.11
CA ARG A 247 -1.04 13.64 -2.71
C ARG A 247 0.07 14.57 -2.31
N MET A 248 -0.14 15.26 -1.19
CA MET A 248 0.88 16.07 -0.54
C MET A 248 1.37 15.36 0.72
N GLU A 249 2.68 15.11 0.82
CA GLU A 249 3.28 14.51 2.02
C GLU A 249 4.63 15.12 2.39
N GLN A 250 5.03 14.96 3.66
CA GLN A 250 6.39 15.23 4.09
C GLN A 250 7.35 14.19 3.50
N ARG A 251 8.59 14.58 3.17
CA ARG A 251 9.62 13.64 2.68
C ARG A 251 9.84 12.49 3.67
N ARG A 252 9.55 11.26 3.23
CA ARG A 252 9.69 10.04 4.03
C ARG A 252 11.16 9.70 4.34
N ARG A 253 11.40 9.09 5.50
CA ARG A 253 12.62 8.33 5.82
C ARG A 253 12.24 6.90 6.22
N PRO A 254 12.23 5.95 5.26
CA PRO A 254 11.77 4.56 5.49
C PRO A 254 12.48 3.83 6.64
N GLU A 255 13.72 4.21 6.93
CA GLU A 255 14.55 3.59 7.97
C GLU A 255 14.02 3.83 9.40
N LEU A 256 13.24 4.88 9.61
CA LEU A 256 12.61 5.17 10.90
C LEU A 256 11.50 4.16 11.22
N PHE A 257 10.80 3.66 10.21
CA PHE A 257 9.73 2.67 10.37
C PHE A 257 10.29 1.31 10.81
N ALA A 258 11.33 0.81 10.12
CA ALA A 258 11.99 -0.45 10.47
C ALA A 258 12.58 -0.42 11.90
N ARG A 259 13.21 0.69 12.28
CA ARG A 259 13.71 0.89 13.65
C ARG A 259 12.59 0.92 14.69
N TYR A 260 11.48 1.61 14.40
CA TYR A 260 10.36 1.74 15.34
C TYR A 260 9.66 0.40 15.62
N ILE A 261 9.57 -0.48 14.62
CA ILE A 261 8.98 -1.82 14.77
C ILE A 261 10.01 -2.89 15.19
N GLY A 262 11.23 -2.48 15.55
CA GLY A 262 12.25 -3.37 16.12
C GLY A 262 12.98 -4.28 15.13
N ILE A 263 12.99 -3.94 13.84
CA ILE A 263 13.82 -4.61 12.84
C ILE A 263 15.20 -3.94 12.84
N GLN A 264 16.18 -4.61 13.45
CA GLN A 264 17.62 -4.33 13.31
C GLN A 264 18.25 -5.29 12.31
#